data_AF-A0A533QS83-F1
#
_entry.id   AF-A0A533QS83-F1
#
_cell.length_a   1.000
_cell.length_b   1.000
_cell.length_c   1.000
_cell.angle_alpha   90.00
_cell.angle_beta   90.00
_cell.angle_gamma   90.00
#
_symmetry.space_group_name_H-M   'P 1'
#
loop_
_entity.id
_entity.type
_entity.pdbx_description
1 polymer ?
#
loop_
_entity_poly.entity_id
_entity_poly.type
_entity_poly.pdbx_seq_one_letter_code
_entity_poly.pdbx_strand_id
1 'polypeptide(L)'
;MKKMFRREVNRIAEVHFYLRPLLSSSLRKQLINPDVKTIVGGYENYYDFWHGSYNDRFFDMTTMIRLGTVVENCLKYYYMTRKGHKNLIDLKADPNYKKNIFQRIQNYQSDGALKIYRDALGYELTSNPHLKSMQEAMMHRHFYAHNAGLLDDEYIDNIKKITGADLTADPNIAVSYPHQDTYWFEPLKNLKFFIEEARRFFAQFP
;
A
#
# COMPACT_ATOMS: atom_id res chain seq x y z
N MET A 1 21.20 -7.32 -5.48
CA MET A 1 19.77 -7.00 -5.68
C MET A 1 18.91 -7.26 -4.44
N LYS A 2 18.87 -8.49 -3.90
CA LYS A 2 18.09 -8.84 -2.69
C LYS A 2 18.32 -7.91 -1.48
N LYS A 3 19.58 -7.49 -1.25
CA LYS A 3 19.93 -6.51 -0.21
C LYS A 3 19.21 -5.17 -0.38
N MET A 4 19.04 -4.70 -1.62
CA MET A 4 18.34 -3.46 -1.93
C MET A 4 16.84 -3.60 -1.65
N PHE A 5 16.18 -4.65 -2.15
CA PHE A 5 14.76 -4.89 -1.89
C PHE A 5 14.47 -4.98 -0.39
N ARG A 6 15.27 -5.77 0.33
CA ARG A 6 15.16 -5.89 1.79
C ARG A 6 15.31 -4.55 2.48
N ARG A 7 16.26 -3.71 2.04
CA ARG A 7 16.46 -2.36 2.60
C ARG A 7 15.23 -1.47 2.37
N GLU A 8 14.67 -1.44 1.17
CA GLU A 8 13.51 -0.57 0.88
C GLU A 8 12.26 -1.00 1.66
N VAL A 9 11.96 -2.31 1.73
CA VAL A 9 10.83 -2.80 2.54
C VAL A 9 11.08 -2.57 4.04
N ASN A 10 12.32 -2.73 4.51
CA ASN A 10 12.66 -2.47 5.92
C ASN A 10 12.48 -1.01 6.33
N ARG A 11 12.60 -0.04 5.42
CA ARG A 11 12.28 1.36 5.71
C ARG A 11 10.79 1.56 5.99
N ILE A 12 9.92 0.81 5.33
CA ILE A 12 8.47 0.84 5.61
C ILE A 12 8.18 0.15 6.95
N ALA A 13 8.83 -0.99 7.19
CA ALA A 13 8.72 -1.70 8.45
C ALA A 13 9.20 -0.85 9.64
N GLU A 14 10.26 -0.07 9.47
CA GLU A 14 10.76 0.84 10.50
C GLU A 14 9.71 1.89 10.90
N VAL A 15 9.05 2.50 9.90
CA VAL A 15 7.97 3.47 10.12
C VAL A 15 6.81 2.85 10.90
N HIS A 16 6.35 1.66 10.49
CA HIS A 16 5.16 1.07 11.10
C HIS A 16 5.45 0.37 12.45
N PHE A 17 6.57 -0.34 12.58
CA PHE A 17 6.87 -1.14 13.78
C PHE A 17 7.61 -0.37 14.87
N TYR A 18 8.28 0.74 14.54
CA TYR A 18 9.10 1.49 15.49
C TYR A 18 8.66 2.95 15.64
N LEU A 19 8.58 3.70 14.54
CA LEU A 19 8.22 5.13 14.62
C LEU A 19 6.78 5.34 15.07
N ARG A 20 5.84 4.55 14.54
CA ARG A 20 4.43 4.68 14.91
C ARG A 20 4.18 4.44 16.41
N PRO A 21 4.70 3.35 17.04
CA PRO A 21 4.60 3.20 18.50
C PRO A 21 5.31 4.31 19.29
N LEU A 22 6.47 4.77 18.84
CA LEU A 22 7.22 5.85 19.49
C LEU A 22 6.41 7.17 19.47
N LEU A 23 5.84 7.51 18.31
CA LEU A 23 4.95 8.65 18.14
C LEU A 23 3.74 8.52 19.06
N SER A 24 3.07 7.35 19.04
CA SER A 24 1.89 7.10 19.87
C SER A 24 2.19 7.27 21.37
N SER A 25 3.31 6.72 21.84
CA SER A 25 3.78 6.85 23.23
C SER A 25 4.11 8.30 23.59
N SER A 26 4.74 9.03 22.67
CA SER A 26 5.07 10.44 22.86
C SER A 26 3.81 11.30 22.95
N LEU A 27 2.83 11.09 22.05
CA LEU A 27 1.58 11.85 22.03
C LEU A 27 0.74 11.62 23.29
N ARG A 28 0.70 10.39 23.83
CA ARG A 28 -0.03 10.08 25.08
C ARG A 28 0.49 10.85 26.29
N LYS A 29 1.79 11.16 26.31
CA LYS A 29 2.44 11.87 27.42
C LYS A 29 2.24 13.39 27.35
N GLN A 30 1.78 13.91 26.22
CA GLN A 30 1.60 15.33 26.00
C GLN A 30 0.14 15.69 26.27
N LEU A 31 -0.10 16.37 27.41
CA LEU A 31 -1.40 16.92 27.74
C LEU A 31 -1.70 18.13 26.86
N ILE A 32 -2.97 18.29 26.49
CA ILE A 32 -3.42 19.47 25.76
C ILE A 32 -3.67 20.57 26.78
N ASN A 33 -2.99 21.71 26.61
CA ASN A 33 -3.19 22.84 27.50
C ASN A 33 -4.59 23.45 27.32
N PRO A 34 -5.13 24.15 28.33
CA PRO A 34 -6.48 24.69 28.28
C PRO A 34 -6.75 25.58 27.06
N ASP A 35 -5.78 26.40 26.67
CA ASP A 35 -5.90 27.29 25.51
C ASP A 35 -6.10 26.50 24.21
N VAL A 36 -5.34 25.43 23.98
CA VAL A 36 -5.49 24.61 22.77
C VAL A 36 -6.76 23.76 22.81
N LYS A 37 -7.27 23.36 24.01
CA LYS A 37 -8.57 22.67 24.12
C LYS A 37 -9.72 23.49 23.50
N THR A 38 -9.61 24.82 23.45
CA THR A 38 -10.60 25.68 22.76
C THR A 38 -10.61 25.51 21.23
N ILE A 39 -9.51 25.01 20.66
CA ILE A 39 -9.34 24.80 19.22
C ILE A 39 -9.63 23.35 18.83
N VAL A 40 -9.06 22.40 19.57
CA VAL A 40 -9.07 20.97 19.20
C VAL A 40 -10.19 20.17 19.88
N GLY A 41 -10.91 20.77 20.83
CA GLY A 41 -11.98 20.15 21.60
C GLY A 41 -11.51 19.58 22.94
N GLY A 42 -12.44 18.91 23.63
CA GLY A 42 -12.28 18.40 25.00
C GLY A 42 -11.39 17.17 25.16
N TYR A 43 -10.36 17.01 24.34
CA TYR A 43 -9.41 15.90 24.44
C TYR A 43 -8.41 16.14 25.57
N GLU A 44 -8.02 15.08 26.29
CA GLU A 44 -7.09 15.19 27.42
C GLU A 44 -5.62 15.25 26.98
N ASN A 45 -5.25 14.44 26.00
CA ASN A 45 -3.89 14.38 25.46
C ASN A 45 -3.89 14.38 23.93
N TYR A 46 -2.74 14.65 23.34
CA TYR A 46 -2.59 14.73 21.89
C TYR A 46 -2.80 13.38 21.18
N TYR A 47 -2.65 12.24 21.87
CA TYR A 47 -2.95 10.94 21.27
C TYR A 47 -4.44 10.73 21.06
N ASP A 48 -5.27 11.11 22.03
CA ASP A 48 -6.73 11.00 21.93
C ASP A 48 -7.25 11.94 20.83
N PHE A 49 -6.72 13.16 20.76
CA PHE A 49 -7.02 14.06 19.64
C PHE A 49 -6.59 13.45 18.30
N TRP A 50 -5.36 12.92 18.20
CA TRP A 50 -4.83 12.30 16.99
C TRP A 50 -5.69 11.12 16.50
N HIS A 51 -6.18 10.28 17.41
CA HIS A 51 -7.11 9.20 17.06
C HIS A 51 -8.52 9.70 16.75
N GLY A 52 -9.07 10.61 17.56
CA GLY A 52 -10.42 11.15 17.39
C GLY A 52 -10.60 11.96 16.10
N SER A 53 -9.51 12.49 15.56
CA SER A 53 -9.46 13.21 14.27
C SER A 53 -9.01 12.32 13.10
N TYR A 54 -8.94 10.99 13.26
CA TYR A 54 -8.50 10.02 12.25
C TYR A 54 -7.08 10.22 11.71
N ASN A 55 -6.27 11.08 12.31
CA ASN A 55 -4.90 11.34 11.86
C ASN A 55 -4.02 10.08 11.94
N ASP A 56 -4.33 9.14 12.84
CA ASP A 56 -3.67 7.82 12.89
C ASP A 56 -3.97 6.97 11.66
N ARG A 57 -5.20 7.02 11.15
CA ARG A 57 -5.59 6.33 9.92
C ARG A 57 -4.90 6.93 8.70
N PHE A 58 -4.85 8.25 8.58
CA PHE A 58 -4.13 8.92 7.49
C PHE A 58 -2.61 8.65 7.54
N PHE A 59 -2.04 8.51 8.72
CA PHE A 59 -0.65 8.06 8.89
C PHE A 59 -0.45 6.63 8.33
N ASP A 60 -1.34 5.70 8.69
CA ASP A 60 -1.27 4.31 8.21
C ASP A 60 -1.56 4.21 6.69
N MET A 61 -2.47 5.02 6.15
CA MET A 61 -2.70 5.14 4.70
C MET A 61 -1.44 5.57 3.96
N THR A 62 -0.77 6.60 4.46
CA THR A 62 0.50 7.08 3.87
C THR A 62 1.54 5.96 3.89
N THR A 63 1.58 5.17 4.95
CA THR A 63 2.48 4.01 5.04
C THR A 63 2.12 2.92 4.02
N MET A 64 0.84 2.65 3.79
CA MET A 64 0.37 1.74 2.71
C MET A 64 0.76 2.25 1.32
N ILE A 65 0.57 3.54 1.04
CA ILE A 65 0.95 4.15 -0.24
C ILE A 65 2.46 4.01 -0.48
N ARG A 66 3.27 4.25 0.55
CA ARG A 66 4.72 4.07 0.50
C ARG A 66 5.10 2.60 0.27
N LEU A 67 4.39 1.65 0.89
CA LEU A 67 4.60 0.22 0.64
C LEU A 67 4.37 -0.14 -0.83
N GLY A 68 3.23 0.25 -1.41
CA GLY A 68 2.95 -0.01 -2.83
C GLY A 68 3.98 0.65 -3.76
N THR A 69 4.46 1.84 -3.41
CA THR A 69 5.55 2.51 -4.15
C THR A 69 6.86 1.72 -4.09
N VAL A 70 7.19 1.14 -2.93
CA VAL A 70 8.34 0.24 -2.80
C VAL A 70 8.17 -1.01 -3.66
N VAL A 71 6.98 -1.61 -3.68
CA VAL A 71 6.67 -2.78 -4.53
C VAL A 71 6.89 -2.45 -6.00
N GLU A 72 6.30 -1.36 -6.49
CA GLU A 72 6.46 -0.88 -7.87
C GLU A 72 7.95 -0.68 -8.21
N ASN A 73 8.68 0.03 -7.36
CA ASN A 73 10.08 0.34 -7.61
C ASN A 73 10.97 -0.90 -7.57
N CYS A 74 10.73 -1.83 -6.65
CA CYS A 74 11.48 -3.08 -6.61
C CYS A 74 11.24 -3.92 -7.87
N LEU A 75 9.99 -4.02 -8.35
CA LEU A 75 9.68 -4.66 -9.63
C LEU A 75 10.37 -3.95 -10.81
N LYS A 76 10.31 -2.62 -10.84
CA LYS A 76 10.98 -1.81 -11.87
C LYS A 76 12.50 -2.03 -11.90
N TYR A 77 13.13 -2.00 -10.73
CA TYR A 77 14.58 -2.20 -10.60
C TYR A 77 15.00 -3.64 -10.95
N TYR A 78 14.22 -4.64 -10.55
CA TYR A 78 14.47 -6.03 -10.95
C TYR A 78 14.48 -6.15 -12.47
N TYR A 79 13.42 -5.65 -13.12
CA TYR A 79 13.30 -5.65 -14.58
C TYR A 79 14.48 -4.93 -15.25
N MET A 80 14.77 -3.69 -14.81
CA MET A 80 15.87 -2.87 -15.31
C MET A 80 17.20 -3.63 -15.28
N THR A 81 17.55 -4.23 -14.13
CA THR A 81 18.82 -4.94 -14.00
C THR A 81 18.87 -6.22 -14.83
N ARG A 82 17.77 -6.99 -14.91
CA ARG A 82 17.74 -8.23 -15.69
C ARG A 82 17.83 -8.00 -17.20
N LYS A 83 17.34 -6.87 -17.68
CA LYS A 83 17.49 -6.44 -19.09
C LYS A 83 18.85 -5.78 -19.39
N GLY A 84 19.69 -5.59 -18.37
CA GLY A 84 21.01 -4.97 -18.53
C GLY A 84 21.01 -3.44 -18.60
N HIS A 85 19.88 -2.79 -18.28
CA HIS A 85 19.81 -1.34 -18.24
C HIS A 85 20.60 -0.79 -17.05
N LYS A 86 21.38 0.28 -17.29
CA LYS A 86 22.28 0.86 -16.28
C LYS A 86 21.55 1.75 -15.28
N ASN A 87 20.47 2.39 -15.70
CA ASN A 87 19.72 3.35 -14.89
C ASN A 87 18.28 3.54 -15.43
N LEU A 88 17.50 4.37 -14.75
CA LEU A 88 16.10 4.63 -15.12
C LEU A 88 15.96 5.44 -16.42
N ILE A 89 16.99 6.16 -16.86
CA ILE A 89 16.95 6.90 -18.14
C ILE A 89 17.05 5.90 -19.29
N ASP A 90 17.99 4.96 -19.19
CA ASP A 90 18.17 3.85 -20.13
C ASP A 90 16.89 3.00 -20.25
N LEU A 91 16.27 2.65 -19.12
CA LEU A 91 15.00 1.92 -19.09
C LEU A 91 13.87 2.62 -19.87
N LYS A 92 13.82 3.96 -19.87
CA LYS A 92 12.76 4.70 -20.60
C LYS A 92 12.85 4.54 -22.12
N ALA A 93 14.01 4.14 -22.64
CA ALA A 93 14.22 3.86 -24.06
C ALA A 93 13.91 2.39 -24.43
N ASP A 94 13.64 1.50 -23.45
CA ASP A 94 13.21 0.13 -23.72
C ASP A 94 11.85 0.15 -24.44
N PRO A 95 11.70 -0.44 -25.63
CA PRO A 95 10.43 -0.51 -26.36
C PRO A 95 9.28 -1.15 -25.56
N ASN A 96 9.59 -2.01 -24.59
CA ASN A 96 8.61 -2.67 -23.73
C ASN A 96 8.24 -1.82 -22.51
N TYR A 97 9.02 -0.79 -22.17
CA TYR A 97 8.72 0.07 -21.05
C TYR A 97 7.54 0.99 -21.37
N LYS A 98 6.53 0.97 -20.50
CA LYS A 98 5.39 1.89 -20.52
C LYS A 98 5.20 2.51 -19.13
N LYS A 99 4.69 3.74 -19.10
CA LYS A 99 4.39 4.42 -17.83
C LYS A 99 3.44 3.56 -17.00
N ASN A 100 3.70 3.48 -15.70
CA ASN A 100 2.90 2.75 -14.70
C ASN A 100 2.78 1.23 -14.92
N ILE A 101 3.55 0.61 -15.83
CA ILE A 101 3.44 -0.84 -16.07
C ILE A 101 3.69 -1.68 -14.81
N PHE A 102 4.62 -1.25 -13.96
CA PHE A 102 4.96 -1.93 -12.71
C PHE A 102 3.96 -1.67 -11.57
N GLN A 103 3.02 -0.74 -11.75
CA GLN A 103 1.89 -0.56 -10.84
C GLN A 103 0.77 -1.55 -11.13
N ARG A 104 0.71 -2.02 -12.39
CA ARG A 104 -0.32 -2.92 -12.90
C ARG A 104 0.11 -4.37 -12.69
N ILE A 105 -0.16 -4.90 -11.51
CA ILE A 105 0.24 -6.27 -11.13
C ILE A 105 -0.93 -7.25 -11.07
N GLN A 106 -2.13 -6.81 -11.46
CA GLN A 106 -3.35 -7.62 -11.36
C GLN A 106 -3.43 -8.65 -12.50
N ASN A 107 -3.99 -9.82 -12.22
CA ASN A 107 -4.10 -10.92 -13.20
C ASN A 107 -4.96 -10.56 -14.42
N TYR A 108 -5.93 -9.67 -14.26
CA TYR A 108 -6.82 -9.22 -15.33
C TYR A 108 -6.25 -8.08 -16.18
N GLN A 109 -5.05 -7.57 -15.85
CA GLN A 109 -4.39 -6.53 -16.63
C GLN A 109 -3.49 -7.17 -17.70
N SER A 110 -3.92 -7.06 -18.96
CA SER A 110 -3.25 -7.70 -20.10
C SER A 110 -1.90 -7.06 -20.47
N ASP A 111 -1.62 -5.83 -20.00
CA ASP A 111 -0.41 -5.07 -20.30
C ASP A 111 0.38 -4.68 -19.03
N GLY A 112 0.25 -5.47 -17.97
CA GLY A 112 0.89 -5.25 -16.67
C GLY A 112 2.25 -5.91 -16.47
N ALA A 113 2.76 -5.81 -15.24
CA ALA A 113 4.02 -6.39 -14.79
C ALA A 113 4.08 -7.91 -15.03
N LEU A 114 2.98 -8.63 -14.83
CA LEU A 114 2.94 -10.08 -15.03
C LEU A 114 3.34 -10.48 -16.45
N LYS A 115 2.76 -9.81 -17.45
CA LYS A 115 3.07 -10.06 -18.86
C LYS A 115 4.53 -9.73 -19.19
N ILE A 116 4.99 -8.52 -18.85
CA ILE A 116 6.35 -8.11 -19.25
C ILE A 116 7.42 -8.96 -18.56
N TYR A 117 7.17 -9.43 -17.34
CA TYR A 117 8.06 -10.34 -16.64
C TYR A 117 8.16 -11.70 -17.31
N ARG A 118 7.02 -12.29 -17.68
CA ARG A 118 7.00 -13.55 -18.43
C ARG A 118 7.68 -13.38 -19.79
N ASP A 119 7.20 -12.44 -20.59
CA ASP A 119 7.56 -12.34 -22.00
C ASP A 119 9.02 -11.86 -22.18
N ALA A 120 9.50 -10.93 -21.35
CA ALA A 120 10.83 -10.33 -21.53
C ALA A 120 11.91 -10.92 -20.61
N LEU A 121 11.54 -11.54 -19.47
CA LEU A 121 12.50 -12.10 -18.52
C LEU A 121 12.40 -13.62 -18.36
N GLY A 122 11.35 -14.25 -18.91
CA GLY A 122 11.08 -15.67 -18.68
C GLY A 122 10.74 -16.00 -17.22
N TYR A 123 10.24 -15.02 -16.45
CA TYR A 123 9.94 -15.21 -15.03
C TYR A 123 8.43 -15.07 -14.75
N GLU A 124 7.81 -16.15 -14.32
CA GLU A 124 6.39 -16.21 -13.97
C GLU A 124 6.17 -15.65 -12.55
N LEU A 125 5.79 -14.38 -12.45
CA LEU A 125 5.46 -13.78 -11.14
C LEU A 125 4.32 -14.51 -10.42
N THR A 126 3.43 -15.17 -11.16
CA THR A 126 2.32 -15.98 -10.63
C THR A 126 2.79 -17.22 -9.88
N SER A 127 4.04 -17.67 -10.07
CA SER A 127 4.63 -18.75 -9.28
C SER A 127 5.05 -18.30 -7.87
N ASN A 128 5.04 -17.00 -7.58
CA ASN A 128 5.37 -16.47 -6.26
C ASN A 128 4.14 -16.57 -5.34
N PRO A 129 4.19 -17.35 -4.24
CA PRO A 129 3.03 -17.57 -3.37
C PRO A 129 2.56 -16.29 -2.65
N HIS A 130 3.39 -15.25 -2.61
CA HIS A 130 3.08 -13.97 -1.97
C HIS A 130 2.51 -12.93 -2.94
N LEU A 131 2.32 -13.27 -4.22
CA LEU A 131 1.83 -12.32 -5.24
C LEU A 131 0.44 -11.77 -4.89
N LYS A 132 -0.48 -12.62 -4.40
CA LYS A 132 -1.85 -12.21 -4.07
C LYS A 132 -1.85 -11.08 -3.02
N SER A 133 -1.00 -11.19 -2.00
CA SER A 133 -0.82 -10.14 -0.98
C SER A 133 -0.30 -8.83 -1.58
N MET A 134 0.57 -8.91 -2.60
CA MET A 134 1.05 -7.71 -3.31
C MET A 134 -0.04 -7.09 -4.18
N GLN A 135 -0.81 -7.90 -4.89
CA GLN A 135 -1.96 -7.46 -5.68
C GLN A 135 -2.97 -6.71 -4.83
N GLU A 136 -3.27 -7.25 -3.65
CA GLU A 136 -4.12 -6.59 -2.67
C GLU A 136 -3.50 -5.27 -2.15
N ALA A 137 -2.24 -5.29 -1.72
CA ALA A 137 -1.55 -4.08 -1.23
C ALA A 137 -1.49 -2.97 -2.30
N MET A 138 -1.30 -3.33 -3.57
CA MET A 138 -1.30 -2.38 -4.70
C MET A 138 -2.69 -1.82 -4.98
N MET A 139 -3.75 -2.62 -4.81
CA MET A 139 -5.14 -2.15 -4.90
C MET A 139 -5.42 -1.11 -3.81
N HIS A 140 -5.09 -1.43 -2.55
CA HIS A 140 -5.23 -0.50 -1.43
C HIS A 140 -4.40 0.77 -1.61
N ARG A 141 -3.16 0.66 -2.12
CA ARG A 141 -2.34 1.83 -2.47
C ARG A 141 -3.01 2.70 -3.52
N HIS A 142 -3.63 2.12 -4.55
CA HIS A 142 -4.31 2.90 -5.59
C HIS A 142 -5.51 3.65 -4.98
N PHE A 143 -6.34 2.92 -4.24
CA PHE A 143 -7.49 3.44 -3.51
C PHE A 143 -7.15 4.63 -2.62
N TYR A 144 -6.14 4.50 -1.76
CA TYR A 144 -5.75 5.58 -0.85
C TYR A 144 -5.06 6.75 -1.55
N ALA A 145 -4.29 6.51 -2.61
CA ALA A 145 -3.57 7.56 -3.31
C ALA A 145 -4.46 8.41 -4.22
N HIS A 146 -5.53 7.83 -4.78
CA HIS A 146 -6.34 8.49 -5.79
C HIS A 146 -7.74 8.86 -5.31
N ASN A 147 -8.28 8.14 -4.32
CA ASN A 147 -9.61 8.42 -3.77
C ASN A 147 -9.59 8.70 -2.26
N ALA A 148 -8.42 8.96 -1.68
CA ALA A 148 -8.24 9.27 -0.25
C ALA A 148 -8.90 8.26 0.72
N GLY A 149 -9.16 7.03 0.26
CA GLY A 149 -9.84 6.00 1.04
C GLY A 149 -11.37 6.05 1.03
N LEU A 150 -12.00 6.85 0.18
CA LEU A 150 -13.44 6.87 -0.05
C LEU A 150 -13.84 5.74 -0.99
N LEU A 151 -14.81 4.90 -0.61
CA LEU A 151 -15.28 3.78 -1.42
C LEU A 151 -15.90 4.24 -2.75
N ASP A 152 -15.59 3.48 -3.80
CA ASP A 152 -16.22 3.56 -5.11
C ASP A 152 -16.49 2.14 -5.66
N ASP A 153 -17.34 2.06 -6.68
CA ASP A 153 -17.74 0.77 -7.27
C ASP A 153 -16.53 0.05 -7.87
N GLU A 154 -15.59 0.81 -8.45
CA GLU A 154 -14.38 0.25 -9.08
C GLU A 154 -13.51 -0.49 -8.06
N TYR A 155 -13.29 0.08 -6.88
CA TYR A 155 -12.53 -0.54 -5.81
C TYR A 155 -13.23 -1.78 -5.27
N ILE A 156 -14.56 -1.72 -5.06
CA ILE A 156 -15.36 -2.86 -4.57
C ILE A 156 -15.29 -4.04 -5.53
N ASP A 157 -15.49 -3.79 -6.83
CA ASP A 157 -15.39 -4.83 -7.85
C ASP A 157 -13.99 -5.41 -7.94
N ASN A 158 -12.97 -4.55 -7.87
CA ASN A 158 -11.59 -4.98 -7.99
C ASN A 158 -11.12 -5.77 -6.77
N ILE A 159 -11.49 -5.38 -5.55
CA ILE A 159 -11.13 -6.14 -4.36
C ILE A 159 -11.87 -7.47 -4.33
N LYS A 160 -13.14 -7.53 -4.75
CA LYS A 160 -13.90 -8.78 -4.88
C LYS A 160 -13.23 -9.74 -5.87
N LYS A 161 -12.71 -9.26 -7.00
CA LYS A 161 -11.93 -10.08 -7.94
C LYS A 161 -10.64 -10.66 -7.33
N ILE A 162 -10.01 -9.94 -6.39
CA ILE A 162 -8.75 -10.37 -5.75
C ILE A 162 -9.03 -11.32 -4.58
N THR A 163 -9.92 -10.94 -3.66
CA THR A 163 -10.13 -11.62 -2.38
C THR A 163 -11.31 -12.58 -2.39
N GLY A 164 -12.28 -12.37 -3.29
CA GLY A 164 -13.58 -13.03 -3.30
C GLY A 164 -14.60 -12.41 -2.35
N ALA A 165 -14.19 -11.42 -1.54
CA ALA A 165 -15.06 -10.78 -0.55
C ALA A 165 -15.90 -9.67 -1.19
N ASP A 166 -17.20 -9.69 -0.93
CA ASP A 166 -18.11 -8.62 -1.32
C ASP A 166 -18.22 -7.60 -0.17
N LEU A 167 -17.68 -6.41 -0.37
CA LEU A 167 -17.71 -5.36 0.64
C LEU A 167 -19.12 -4.82 0.89
N THR A 168 -20.02 -4.88 -0.10
CA THR A 168 -21.41 -4.40 0.06
C THR A 168 -22.23 -5.27 1.01
N ALA A 169 -21.74 -6.48 1.31
CA ALA A 169 -22.33 -7.36 2.30
C ALA A 169 -21.86 -7.08 3.74
N ASP A 170 -20.85 -6.23 3.94
CA ASP A 170 -20.43 -5.82 5.29
C ASP A 170 -21.49 -4.90 5.90
N PRO A 171 -22.07 -5.24 7.07
CA PRO A 171 -23.11 -4.43 7.70
C PRO A 171 -22.70 -2.98 7.95
N ASN A 172 -21.41 -2.70 8.17
CA ASN A 172 -20.92 -1.34 8.41
C ASN A 172 -20.79 -0.53 7.13
N ILE A 173 -20.67 -1.19 5.98
CA ILE A 173 -20.62 -0.55 4.66
C ILE A 173 -22.04 -0.39 4.11
N ALA A 174 -22.87 -1.44 4.20
CA ALA A 174 -24.21 -1.48 3.61
C ALA A 174 -25.14 -0.38 4.14
N VAL A 175 -24.88 0.14 5.34
CA VAL A 175 -25.67 1.21 5.95
C VAL A 175 -25.38 2.58 5.32
N SER A 176 -24.15 2.83 4.84
CA SER A 176 -23.73 4.13 4.35
C SER A 176 -23.49 4.15 2.84
N TYR A 177 -22.90 3.11 2.28
CA TYR A 177 -22.61 3.00 0.85
C TYR A 177 -23.77 2.32 0.11
N PRO A 178 -24.22 2.82 -1.06
CA PRO A 178 -23.64 3.92 -1.86
C PRO A 178 -24.25 5.30 -1.58
N HIS A 179 -25.03 5.45 -0.51
CA HIS A 179 -25.82 6.66 -0.26
C HIS A 179 -25.00 7.86 0.25
N GLN A 180 -23.82 7.62 0.82
CA GLN A 180 -22.93 8.63 1.42
C GLN A 180 -21.45 8.28 1.21
N ASP A 181 -20.61 9.32 1.27
CA ASP A 181 -19.15 9.19 1.29
C ASP A 181 -18.72 8.28 2.46
N THR A 182 -18.18 7.11 2.12
CA THR A 182 -17.82 6.08 3.08
C THR A 182 -16.32 5.82 3.05
N TYR A 183 -15.62 6.19 4.12
CA TYR A 183 -14.21 5.85 4.28
C TYR A 183 -14.02 4.37 4.59
N TRP A 184 -13.05 3.74 3.91
CA TRP A 184 -12.68 2.35 4.13
C TRP A 184 -11.25 2.22 4.62
N PHE A 185 -11.09 2.16 5.94
CA PHE A 185 -9.78 2.02 6.60
C PHE A 185 -9.48 0.61 7.08
N GLU A 186 -10.41 -0.34 6.91
CA GLU A 186 -10.24 -1.73 7.38
C GLU A 186 -8.94 -2.39 6.90
N PRO A 187 -8.50 -2.22 5.63
CA PRO A 187 -7.26 -2.83 5.17
C PRO A 187 -6.00 -2.35 5.91
N LEU A 188 -6.05 -1.16 6.55
CA LEU A 188 -4.92 -0.62 7.31
C LEU A 188 -4.61 -1.46 8.55
N LYS A 189 -5.59 -2.20 9.10
CA LYS A 189 -5.36 -3.12 10.22
C LYS A 189 -4.39 -4.26 9.83
N ASN A 190 -4.33 -4.59 8.54
CA ASN A 190 -3.46 -5.63 7.98
C ASN A 190 -2.13 -5.07 7.44
N LEU A 191 -1.79 -3.80 7.69
CA LEU A 191 -0.56 -3.19 7.18
C LEU A 191 0.71 -3.97 7.56
N LYS A 192 0.80 -4.46 8.81
CA LYS A 192 1.87 -5.37 9.26
C LYS A 192 1.99 -6.60 8.37
N PHE A 193 0.86 -7.23 8.03
CA PHE A 193 0.83 -8.42 7.19
C PHE A 193 1.39 -8.11 5.79
N PHE A 194 0.92 -7.04 5.15
CA PHE A 194 1.42 -6.68 3.81
C PHE A 194 2.91 -6.33 3.80
N ILE A 195 3.44 -5.71 4.85
CA ILE A 195 4.87 -5.43 4.98
C ILE A 195 5.69 -6.72 5.03
N GLU A 196 5.27 -7.70 5.84
CA GLU A 196 5.96 -9.00 5.93
C GLU A 196 5.82 -9.82 4.64
N GLU A 197 4.64 -9.79 4.01
CA GLU A 197 4.44 -10.43 2.71
C GLU A 197 5.31 -9.80 1.63
N ALA A 198 5.52 -8.48 1.64
CA ALA A 198 6.44 -7.83 0.72
C ALA A 198 7.89 -8.29 0.92
N ARG A 199 8.34 -8.48 2.17
CA ARG A 199 9.66 -9.05 2.46
C ARG A 199 9.81 -10.45 1.88
N ARG A 200 8.79 -11.30 2.08
CA ARG A 200 8.79 -12.68 1.58
C ARG A 200 8.71 -12.73 0.06
N PHE A 201 7.84 -11.92 -0.55
CA PHE A 201 7.70 -11.77 -1.99
C PHE A 201 9.04 -11.48 -2.66
N PHE A 202 9.77 -10.46 -2.19
CA PHE A 202 11.07 -10.10 -2.79
C PHE A 202 12.22 -11.04 -2.44
N ALA A 203 12.09 -11.88 -1.39
CA ALA A 203 13.09 -12.90 -1.07
C ALA A 203 13.12 -14.03 -2.11
N GLN A 204 11.97 -14.31 -2.74
CA GLN A 204 11.79 -15.36 -3.75
C GLN A 204 12.37 -15.01 -5.14
N PHE A 205 12.71 -13.74 -5.39
CA PHE A 205 13.29 -13.36 -6.67
C PHE A 205 14.67 -14.02 -6.84
N PRO A 206 15.00 -14.57 -8.01
CA PRO A 206 16.32 -15.17 -8.26
C PRO A 206 17.42 -14.10 -8.36
#